data_AF-Y0KKY8-F1
#
_entry.id   AF-Y0KKY8-F1
#
_cell.length_a   1.000
_cell.length_b   1.000
_cell.length_c   1.000
_cell.angle_alpha   90.00
_cell.angle_beta   90.00
_cell.angle_gamma   90.00
#
_symmetry.space_group_name_H-M   'P 1'
#
loop_
_entity.id
_entity.type
_entity.pdbx_description
1 polymer ?
#
loop_
_entity_poly.entity_id
_entity_poly.type
_entity_poly.pdbx_seq_one_letter_code
_entity_poly.pdbx_strand_id
1 'polypeptide(L)'
;MKRYAYYVIGLLILLGLGAYWYTNNQQEQAPRAMTALEHVGDECELIAEKAAIALPEALPFQKLEKLARKSRVLQTCMNDRGYIENPAWVKYARPIAAKQAEAQHISMDEAYETLRRSQLKTFYAPANTPLYWIPAKP
;
A
#
# COMPACT_ATOMS: atom_id res chain seq x y z
N MET A 1 33.08 49.39 -15.09
CA MET A 1 33.56 48.25 -14.25
C MET A 1 32.71 48.00 -13.01
N LYS A 2 32.39 49.00 -12.16
CA LYS A 2 31.60 48.79 -10.92
C LYS A 2 30.20 48.18 -11.13
N ARG A 3 29.48 48.52 -12.21
CA ARG A 3 28.14 47.97 -12.50
C ARG A 3 28.16 46.46 -12.79
N TYR A 4 29.16 45.96 -13.49
CA TYR A 4 29.32 44.52 -13.75
C TYR A 4 29.64 43.73 -12.47
N ALA A 5 30.38 44.32 -11.54
CA ALA A 5 30.66 43.69 -10.25
C ALA A 5 29.38 43.43 -9.43
N TYR A 6 28.41 44.36 -9.45
CA TYR A 6 27.12 44.15 -8.76
C TYR A 6 26.27 43.04 -9.39
N TYR A 7 26.28 42.91 -10.73
CA TYR A 7 25.57 41.82 -11.40
C TYR A 7 26.19 40.45 -11.12
N VAL A 8 27.52 40.36 -11.07
CA VAL A 8 28.23 39.11 -10.72
C VAL A 8 27.95 38.71 -9.27
N ILE A 9 27.94 39.66 -8.34
CA ILE A 9 27.60 39.40 -6.93
C ILE A 9 26.14 38.94 -6.81
N GLY A 10 25.21 39.60 -7.51
CA GLY A 10 23.80 39.21 -7.52
C GLY A 10 23.58 37.80 -8.06
N LEU A 11 24.30 37.42 -9.12
CA LEU A 11 24.23 36.09 -9.72
C LEU A 11 24.78 35.00 -8.78
N LEU A 12 25.88 35.28 -8.08
CA LEU A 12 26.46 34.35 -7.10
C LEU A 12 25.54 34.13 -5.89
N ILE A 13 24.86 35.18 -5.43
CA ILE A 13 23.88 35.07 -4.33
C ILE A 13 22.68 34.23 -4.78
N LEU A 14 22.17 34.45 -5.99
CA LEU A 14 21.07 33.66 -6.56
C LEU A 14 21.44 32.18 -6.71
N LEU A 15 22.65 31.87 -7.18
CA LEU A 15 23.14 30.50 -7.29
C LEU A 15 23.32 29.84 -5.91
N GLY A 16 23.84 30.59 -4.93
CA GLY A 16 23.99 30.10 -3.56
C GLY A 16 22.64 29.79 -2.90
N LEU A 17 21.64 30.65 -3.08
CA LEU A 17 20.28 30.43 -2.59
C LEU A 17 19.60 29.25 -3.30
N GLY A 18 19.78 29.12 -4.61
CA GLY A 18 19.26 27.99 -5.39
C GLY A 18 19.87 26.66 -4.96
N ALA A 19 21.18 26.61 -4.76
CA ALA A 19 21.87 25.42 -4.27
C ALA A 19 21.43 25.05 -2.84
N TYR A 20 21.31 26.03 -1.94
CA TYR A 20 20.82 25.82 -0.58
C TYR A 20 19.40 25.22 -0.58
N TRP A 21 18.49 25.82 -1.35
CA TRP A 21 17.11 25.35 -1.46
C TRP A 21 17.03 23.94 -2.07
N TYR A 22 17.84 23.66 -3.09
CA TYR A 22 17.93 22.35 -3.72
C TYR A 22 18.40 21.27 -2.73
N THR A 23 19.46 21.54 -1.96
CA THR A 23 19.96 20.59 -0.95
C THR A 23 18.99 20.38 0.21
N ASN A 24 18.28 21.43 0.63
CA ASN A 24 17.35 21.33 1.75
C ASN A 24 16.06 20.56 1.38
N ASN A 25 15.63 20.63 0.12
CA ASN A 25 14.49 19.83 -0.36
C ASN A 25 14.88 18.39 -0.76
N GLN A 26 16.17 18.10 -0.86
CA GLN A 26 16.69 16.74 -1.03
C GLN A 26 16.97 16.02 0.29
N GLN A 27 16.39 16.47 1.41
CA GLN A 27 16.22 15.58 2.57
C GLN A 27 15.26 14.46 2.18
N GLU A 28 15.81 13.46 1.50
CA GLU A 28 15.22 12.14 1.34
C GLU A 28 14.78 11.71 2.75
N GLN A 29 13.47 11.51 2.89
CA GLN A 29 12.91 10.92 4.10
C GLN A 29 13.70 9.65 4.35
N ALA A 30 14.44 9.60 5.45
CA ALA A 30 15.27 8.44 5.79
C ALA A 30 14.42 7.18 5.57
N PRO A 31 14.92 6.17 4.83
CA PRO A 31 14.11 5.03 4.44
C PRO A 31 13.52 4.42 5.71
N ARG A 32 12.19 4.42 5.80
CA ARG A 32 11.46 3.83 6.93
C ARG A 32 11.90 2.38 7.05
N ALA A 33 12.41 2.00 8.21
CA ALA A 33 12.71 0.61 8.50
C ALA A 33 11.42 -0.21 8.33
N MET A 34 11.45 -1.20 7.46
CA MET A 34 10.31 -2.07 7.22
C MET A 34 9.93 -2.81 8.51
N THR A 35 8.65 -2.86 8.79
CA THR A 35 8.15 -3.65 9.92
C THR A 35 8.21 -5.15 9.60
N ALA A 36 8.16 -6.01 10.61
CA ALA A 36 8.12 -7.46 10.40
C ALA A 36 6.92 -7.89 9.53
N LEU A 37 5.76 -7.22 9.70
CA LEU A 37 4.58 -7.44 8.88
C LEU A 37 4.82 -7.06 7.42
N GLU A 38 5.48 -5.92 7.18
CA GLU A 38 5.81 -5.46 5.82
C GLU A 38 6.73 -6.47 5.11
N HIS A 39 7.78 -6.95 5.80
CA HIS A 39 8.69 -7.94 5.22
C HIS A 39 7.98 -9.26 4.88
N VAL A 40 7.19 -9.80 5.81
CA VAL A 40 6.44 -11.04 5.59
C VAL A 40 5.37 -10.86 4.51
N GLY A 41 4.71 -9.71 4.50
CA GLY A 41 3.70 -9.34 3.51
C GLY A 41 4.27 -9.31 2.10
N ASP A 42 5.40 -8.64 1.89
CA ASP A 42 6.07 -8.53 0.60
C ASP A 42 6.49 -9.90 0.07
N GLU A 43 7.05 -10.77 0.92
CA GLU A 43 7.38 -12.14 0.55
C GLU A 43 6.15 -12.95 0.14
N CYS A 44 5.07 -12.88 0.93
CA CYS A 44 3.85 -13.61 0.64
C CYS A 44 3.14 -13.08 -0.62
N GLU A 45 3.19 -11.78 -0.87
CA GLU A 45 2.67 -11.18 -2.08
C GLU A 45 3.44 -11.69 -3.31
N LEU A 46 4.76 -11.70 -3.24
CA LEU A 46 5.61 -12.22 -4.33
C LEU A 46 5.35 -13.72 -4.61
N ILE A 47 5.09 -14.53 -3.57
CA ILE A 47 4.67 -15.93 -3.75
C ILE A 47 3.31 -15.99 -4.44
N ALA A 48 2.34 -15.19 -4.00
CA ALA A 48 1.00 -15.14 -4.60
C ALA A 48 1.02 -14.70 -6.07
N GLU A 49 1.89 -13.75 -6.41
CA GLU A 49 2.11 -13.28 -7.78
C GLU A 49 2.61 -14.40 -8.68
N LYS A 50 3.67 -15.11 -8.24
CA LYS A 50 4.27 -16.23 -8.98
C LYS A 50 3.30 -17.39 -9.13
N ALA A 51 2.50 -17.70 -8.11
CA ALA A 51 1.49 -18.76 -8.16
C ALA A 51 0.40 -18.50 -9.21
N ALA A 52 0.17 -17.24 -9.56
CA ALA A 52 -0.88 -16.84 -10.48
C ALA A 52 -0.37 -16.49 -11.89
N ILE A 53 0.95 -16.42 -12.11
CA ILE A 53 1.53 -15.82 -13.32
C ILE A 53 1.08 -16.50 -14.62
N ALA A 54 0.95 -17.83 -14.61
CA ALA A 54 0.61 -18.64 -15.76
C ALA A 54 -0.91 -18.69 -16.07
N LEU A 55 -1.76 -18.09 -15.22
CA LEU A 55 -3.20 -18.07 -15.47
C LEU A 55 -3.53 -17.09 -16.62
N PRO A 56 -4.43 -17.49 -17.54
CA PRO A 56 -4.91 -16.62 -18.59
C PRO A 56 -5.70 -15.44 -17.99
N GLU A 57 -5.72 -14.31 -18.71
CA GLU A 57 -6.44 -13.08 -18.29
C GLU A 57 -7.24 -12.46 -19.45
N ALA A 58 -7.50 -13.21 -20.52
CA ALA A 58 -8.16 -12.68 -21.71
C ALA A 58 -9.62 -12.31 -21.44
N LEU A 59 -10.32 -13.14 -20.66
CA LEU A 59 -11.75 -12.98 -20.38
C LEU A 59 -11.98 -12.36 -18.98
N PRO A 60 -13.08 -11.60 -18.79
CA PRO A 60 -13.36 -10.95 -17.50
C PRO A 60 -13.38 -11.92 -16.31
N PHE A 61 -13.96 -13.11 -16.46
CA PHE A 61 -13.99 -14.11 -15.38
C PHE A 61 -12.59 -14.65 -15.05
N GLN A 62 -11.69 -14.75 -16.03
CA GLN A 62 -10.32 -15.23 -15.82
C GLN A 62 -9.51 -14.23 -15.00
N LYS A 63 -9.74 -12.93 -15.22
CA LYS A 63 -9.16 -11.86 -14.38
C LYS A 63 -9.63 -12.00 -12.92
N LEU A 64 -10.93 -12.25 -12.72
CA LEU A 64 -11.49 -12.47 -11.39
C LEU A 64 -10.92 -13.74 -10.73
N GLU A 65 -10.78 -14.83 -11.48
CA GLU A 65 -10.18 -16.08 -11.00
C GLU A 65 -8.72 -15.89 -10.58
N LYS A 66 -7.93 -15.17 -11.40
CA LYS A 66 -6.54 -14.89 -11.09
C LYS A 66 -6.40 -14.05 -9.82
N LEU A 67 -7.22 -13.00 -9.67
CA LEU A 67 -7.25 -12.19 -8.45
C LEU A 67 -7.68 -13.01 -7.23
N ALA A 68 -8.68 -13.87 -7.37
CA ALA A 68 -9.12 -14.77 -6.31
C ALA A 68 -7.99 -15.71 -5.89
N ARG A 69 -7.28 -16.33 -6.85
CA ARG A 69 -6.15 -17.21 -6.56
C ARG A 69 -5.00 -16.48 -5.89
N LYS A 70 -4.64 -15.27 -6.35
CA LYS A 70 -3.64 -14.43 -5.66
C LYS A 70 -4.03 -14.18 -4.21
N SER A 71 -5.27 -13.75 -3.96
CA SER A 71 -5.76 -13.45 -2.60
C SER A 71 -5.75 -14.67 -1.69
N ARG A 72 -6.10 -15.86 -2.22
CA ARG A 72 -6.10 -17.11 -1.46
C ARG A 72 -4.70 -17.54 -1.07
N VAL A 73 -3.75 -17.51 -2.02
CA VAL A 73 -2.35 -17.88 -1.75
C VAL A 73 -1.72 -16.91 -0.74
N LEU A 74 -1.95 -15.61 -0.91
CA LEU A 74 -1.50 -14.59 0.05
C LEU A 74 -2.06 -14.88 1.44
N GLN A 75 -3.36 -15.11 1.56
CA GLN A 75 -3.99 -15.40 2.85
C GLN A 75 -3.40 -16.65 3.52
N THR A 76 -3.24 -17.74 2.76
CA THR A 76 -2.63 -18.97 3.29
C THR A 76 -1.20 -18.71 3.76
N CYS A 77 -0.38 -18.03 2.95
CA CYS A 77 1.00 -17.71 3.34
C CYS A 77 1.07 -16.86 4.62
N MET A 78 0.23 -15.84 4.74
CA MET A 78 0.18 -14.99 5.93
C MET A 78 -0.26 -15.77 7.18
N ASN A 79 -1.27 -16.63 7.03
CA ASN A 79 -1.72 -17.52 8.11
C ASN A 79 -0.62 -18.48 8.57
N ASP A 80 0.10 -19.08 7.62
CA ASP A 80 1.22 -19.99 7.89
C ASP A 80 2.37 -19.27 8.61
N ARG A 81 2.54 -17.97 8.34
CA ARG A 81 3.49 -17.08 9.03
C ARG A 81 2.98 -16.53 10.36
N GLY A 82 1.80 -16.98 10.81
CA GLY A 82 1.23 -16.62 12.11
C GLY A 82 0.52 -15.26 12.13
N TYR A 83 0.06 -14.75 11.00
CA TYR A 83 -0.79 -13.56 10.94
C TYR A 83 -2.26 -13.96 10.74
N ILE A 84 -3.17 -13.24 11.40
CA ILE A 84 -4.61 -13.45 11.31
C ILE A 84 -5.34 -12.14 10.97
N GLU A 85 -6.60 -12.29 10.58
CA GLU A 85 -7.50 -11.16 10.39
C GLU A 85 -7.73 -10.40 11.71
N ASN A 86 -7.56 -9.09 11.65
CA ASN A 86 -7.73 -8.19 12.78
C ASN A 86 -9.22 -7.95 13.08
N PRO A 87 -9.72 -8.34 14.26
CA PRO A 87 -11.12 -8.08 14.64
C PRO A 87 -11.48 -6.59 14.67
N ALA A 88 -10.52 -5.70 14.94
CA ALA A 88 -10.74 -4.26 14.88
C ALA A 88 -10.96 -3.77 13.44
N TRP A 89 -10.25 -4.37 12.47
CA TRP A 89 -10.48 -4.11 11.05
C TRP A 89 -11.85 -4.60 10.61
N VAL A 90 -12.29 -5.78 11.04
CA VAL A 90 -13.63 -6.30 10.71
C VAL A 90 -14.73 -5.33 11.18
N LYS A 91 -14.61 -4.79 12.40
CA LYS A 91 -15.56 -3.80 12.94
C LYS A 91 -15.54 -2.49 12.15
N TYR A 92 -14.36 -2.05 11.70
CA TYR A 92 -14.19 -0.87 10.86
C TYR A 92 -14.76 -1.06 9.45
N ALA A 93 -14.55 -2.23 8.84
CA ALA A 93 -14.91 -2.54 7.46
C ALA A 93 -16.42 -2.74 7.27
N ARG A 94 -17.11 -3.33 8.25
CA ARG A 94 -18.55 -3.65 8.14
C ARG A 94 -19.45 -2.45 7.78
N PRO A 95 -19.40 -1.29 8.47
CA PRO A 95 -20.23 -0.14 8.08
C PRO A 95 -19.84 0.46 6.71
N ILE A 96 -18.59 0.32 6.28
CA ILE A 96 -18.12 0.79 4.98
C ILE A 96 -18.69 -0.08 3.86
N ALA A 97 -18.58 -1.41 4.02
CA ALA A 97 -19.15 -2.37 3.08
C ALA A 97 -20.67 -2.24 2.99
N ALA A 98 -21.38 -1.95 4.09
CA ALA A 98 -22.83 -1.70 4.05
C ALA A 98 -23.20 -0.49 3.18
N LYS A 99 -22.48 0.63 3.34
CA LYS A 99 -22.67 1.83 2.50
C LYS A 99 -22.34 1.56 1.03
N GLN A 100 -21.29 0.79 0.77
CA GLN A 100 -20.90 0.43 -0.59
C GLN A 100 -21.92 -0.50 -1.26
N ALA A 101 -22.45 -1.48 -0.52
CA ALA A 101 -23.49 -2.38 -0.99
C ALA A 101 -24.74 -1.61 -1.44
N GLU A 102 -25.18 -0.65 -0.64
CA GLU A 102 -26.29 0.25 -0.97
C GLU A 102 -25.97 1.10 -2.21
N ALA A 103 -24.81 1.76 -2.24
CA ALA A 103 -24.43 2.67 -3.32
C ALA A 103 -24.20 1.98 -4.67
N GLN A 104 -23.75 0.73 -4.66
CA GLN A 104 -23.44 -0.04 -5.88
C GLN A 104 -24.54 -1.05 -6.24
N HIS A 105 -25.60 -1.14 -5.43
CA HIS A 105 -26.67 -2.13 -5.58
C HIS A 105 -26.16 -3.58 -5.65
N ILE A 106 -25.14 -3.89 -4.85
CA ILE A 106 -24.55 -5.23 -4.72
C ILE A 106 -24.85 -5.82 -3.35
N SER A 107 -24.56 -7.11 -3.18
CA SER A 107 -24.72 -7.76 -1.88
C SER A 107 -23.72 -7.21 -0.86
N MET A 108 -24.11 -7.24 0.42
CA MET A 108 -23.22 -6.88 1.53
C MET A 108 -21.93 -7.73 1.53
N ASP A 109 -22.05 -9.02 1.22
CA ASP A 109 -20.92 -9.95 1.19
C ASP A 109 -19.96 -9.62 0.05
N GLU A 110 -20.47 -9.28 -1.13
CA GLU A 110 -19.64 -8.85 -2.26
C GLU A 110 -18.92 -7.54 -1.99
N ALA A 111 -19.61 -6.56 -1.40
CA ALA A 111 -19.01 -5.30 -0.99
C ALA A 111 -17.90 -5.53 0.06
N TYR A 112 -18.17 -6.40 1.05
CA TYR A 112 -17.20 -6.75 2.08
C TYR A 112 -15.98 -7.48 1.51
N GLU A 113 -16.17 -8.50 0.68
CA GLU A 113 -15.05 -9.25 0.06
C GLU A 113 -14.23 -8.35 -0.88
N THR A 114 -14.85 -7.41 -1.57
CA THR A 114 -14.14 -6.43 -2.40
C THR A 114 -13.24 -5.54 -1.54
N LEU A 115 -13.78 -4.99 -0.45
CA LEU A 115 -13.01 -4.19 0.50
C LEU A 115 -11.88 -5.02 1.13
N ARG A 116 -12.18 -6.25 1.56
CA ARG A 116 -11.23 -7.20 2.12
C ARG A 116 -10.06 -7.47 1.18
N ARG A 117 -10.33 -7.77 -0.09
CA ARG A 117 -9.29 -8.05 -1.10
C ARG A 117 -8.31 -6.90 -1.29
N SER A 118 -8.79 -5.65 -1.19
CA SER A 118 -7.90 -4.47 -1.26
C SER A 118 -7.00 -4.36 -0.02
N GLN A 119 -7.49 -4.71 1.16
CA GLN A 119 -6.79 -4.55 2.43
C GLN A 119 -5.84 -5.71 2.75
N LEU A 120 -6.03 -6.89 2.15
CA LEU A 120 -5.10 -8.02 2.26
C LEU A 120 -3.66 -7.67 1.84
N LYS A 121 -3.50 -6.68 0.96
CA LYS A 121 -2.19 -6.24 0.43
C LYS A 121 -1.61 -5.03 1.15
N THR A 122 -2.30 -4.52 2.16
CA THR A 122 -1.86 -3.35 2.93
C THR A 122 -1.11 -3.84 4.17
N PHE A 123 0.22 -3.76 4.14
CA PHE A 123 1.08 -4.22 5.24
C PHE A 123 1.59 -3.09 6.14
N TYR A 124 1.40 -1.84 5.74
CA TYR A 124 1.76 -0.66 6.51
C TYR A 124 0.50 0.04 7.03
N ALA A 125 0.50 0.51 8.28
CA ALA A 125 -0.67 1.15 8.86
C ALA A 125 -0.96 2.51 8.18
N PRO A 126 -2.07 2.66 7.45
CA PRO A 126 -2.51 3.96 6.96
C PRO A 126 -3.04 4.78 8.14
N ALA A 127 -2.94 6.11 8.05
CA ALA A 127 -3.49 7.00 9.07
C ALA A 127 -5.00 6.73 9.24
N ASN A 128 -5.44 6.53 10.49
CA ASN A 128 -6.84 6.33 10.89
C ASN A 128 -7.53 5.06 10.38
N THR A 129 -6.79 4.04 9.94
CA THR A 129 -7.39 2.75 9.58
C THR A 129 -6.67 1.59 10.27
N PRO A 130 -7.39 0.68 10.95
CA PRO A 130 -6.78 -0.52 11.49
C PRO A 130 -6.20 -1.38 10.36
N LEU A 131 -5.07 -2.02 10.60
CA LEU A 131 -4.49 -2.98 9.65
C LEU A 131 -5.34 -4.24 9.57
N TYR A 132 -5.39 -4.85 8.38
CA TYR A 132 -6.05 -6.15 8.19
C TYR A 132 -5.34 -7.28 8.94
N TRP A 133 -4.00 -7.28 8.91
CA TRP A 133 -3.17 -8.32 9.50
C TRP A 133 -2.69 -7.96 10.91
N ILE A 134 -2.82 -8.89 11.83
CA ILE A 134 -2.20 -8.85 13.17
C ILE A 134 -1.53 -10.20 13.46
N PRO A 135 -0.48 -10.25 14.30
CA PRO A 135 0.07 -11.51 14.74
C PRO A 135 -0.96 -12.31 15.56
N ALA A 136 -1.03 -13.62 15.32
CA ALA A 136 -1.98 -14.54 15.95
C ALA A 136 -1.72 -14.74 17.45
N LYS A 137 -0.49 -14.50 17.88
CA LYS A 137 -0.08 -14.46 19.28
C LYS A 137 0.58 -13.10 19.54
N PRO A 138 0.19 -12.39 20.61
CA PRO A 138 0.89 -11.19 21.06
C PRO A 138 2.30 -11.52 21.54
#